data_AF-A0A960D2R9-F1
#
_entry.id   AF-A0A960D2R9-F1
#
_cell.length_a   1.000
_cell.length_b   1.000
_cell.length_c   1.000
_cell.angle_alpha   90.00
_cell.angle_beta   90.00
_cell.angle_gamma   90.00
#
_symmetry.space_group_name_H-M   'P 1'
#
loop_
_entity.id
_entity.type
_entity.pdbx_description
1 polymer ?
#
loop_
_entity_poly.entity_id
_entity_poly.type
_entity_poly.pdbx_seq_one_letter_code
_entity_poly.pdbx_strand_id
1 'polypeptide(L)'
;ALAGLDPDARAVADELKSAIEEIHRVGLVTMVRRMRADDAARAALFDLVDDPTVHMLLSLHGIVRPDPVTHANQVLASVRPQLHSHGGDVTLARVEDGIAFVRLEGACNGCSMSSVTLRNLVEEALVQGVPSITAVEVLPNEPTPTLIPVESLRIGRDPASEGWVRVGPASGLAVDELSAVTLTAATGATVEVIVVNAGQRLSAYRNECAHEALPLNNAVLDLDSNTLTCPWHGFCYDATSGECLSAPGAQLEQLPLRVDDGDVWIRVTA
;
A
#
# COMPACT_ATOMS: atom_id res chain seq x y z
N ALA A 1 -21.23 22.29 -24.65
CA ALA A 1 -22.35 23.15 -25.07
C ALA A 1 -22.12 24.63 -24.70
N LEU A 2 -21.76 24.96 -23.46
CA LEU A 2 -21.65 26.36 -22.99
C LEU A 2 -20.40 27.12 -23.49
N ALA A 3 -19.34 26.42 -23.90
CA ALA A 3 -18.04 27.01 -24.26
C ALA A 3 -18.09 27.99 -25.45
N GLY A 4 -19.06 27.85 -26.36
CA GLY A 4 -19.22 28.68 -27.56
C GLY A 4 -20.21 29.84 -27.43
N LEU A 5 -20.82 30.04 -26.25
CA LEU A 5 -21.74 31.14 -25.98
C LEU A 5 -20.97 32.42 -25.62
N ASP A 6 -21.52 33.58 -26.00
CA ASP A 6 -21.05 34.87 -25.52
C ASP A 6 -21.28 35.01 -24.00
N PRO A 7 -20.56 35.94 -23.32
CA PRO A 7 -20.62 36.06 -21.87
C PRO A 7 -22.03 36.33 -21.31
N ASP A 8 -22.84 37.13 -22.01
CA ASP A 8 -24.18 37.50 -21.54
C ASP A 8 -25.13 36.30 -21.67
N ALA A 9 -25.07 35.58 -22.79
CA ALA A 9 -25.83 34.35 -22.98
C ALA A 9 -25.43 33.26 -21.97
N ARG A 10 -24.14 33.17 -21.60
CA ARG A 10 -23.68 32.23 -20.56
C ARG A 10 -24.20 32.62 -19.19
N ALA A 11 -24.18 33.91 -18.83
CA ALA A 11 -24.71 34.39 -17.55
C ALA A 11 -26.21 34.07 -17.39
N VAL A 12 -27.01 34.32 -18.42
CA VAL A 12 -28.45 33.99 -18.41
C VAL A 12 -28.67 32.48 -18.30
N ALA A 13 -27.87 31.67 -18.98
CA ALA A 13 -27.96 30.21 -18.90
C ALA A 13 -27.63 29.68 -17.50
N ASP A 14 -26.59 30.23 -16.87
CA ASP A 14 -26.18 29.86 -15.50
C ASP A 14 -27.21 30.31 -14.45
N GLU A 15 -27.81 31.49 -14.62
CA GLU A 15 -28.90 31.98 -13.77
C GLU A 15 -30.13 31.08 -13.86
N LEU A 16 -30.56 30.75 -15.09
CA LEU A 16 -31.68 29.83 -15.32
C LEU A 16 -31.41 28.45 -14.73
N LYS A 17 -30.22 27.89 -14.96
CA LYS A 17 -29.79 26.61 -14.39
C LYS A 17 -29.89 26.65 -12.87
N SER A 18 -29.33 27.68 -12.24
CA SER A 18 -29.33 27.83 -10.79
C SER A 18 -30.76 27.92 -10.22
N ALA A 19 -31.64 28.67 -10.88
CA ALA A 19 -33.03 28.80 -10.48
C ALA A 19 -33.78 27.45 -10.57
N ILE A 20 -33.55 26.67 -11.62
CA ILE A 20 -34.13 25.33 -11.79
C ILE A 20 -33.59 24.37 -10.71
N GLU A 21 -32.27 24.36 -10.49
CA GLU A 21 -31.64 23.51 -9.48
C GLU A 21 -32.12 23.83 -8.06
N GLU A 22 -32.42 25.10 -7.77
CA GLU A 22 -33.00 25.55 -6.49
C GLU A 22 -34.39 24.95 -6.28
N ILE A 23 -35.27 25.07 -7.28
CA ILE A 23 -36.63 24.53 -7.23
C ILE A 23 -36.60 23.01 -7.08
N HIS A 24 -35.75 22.33 -7.87
CA HIS A 24 -35.59 20.87 -7.80
C HIS A 24 -35.12 20.43 -6.42
N ARG A 25 -34.10 21.09 -5.86
CA ARG A 25 -33.57 20.77 -4.53
C ARG A 25 -34.65 20.91 -3.46
N VAL A 26 -35.38 22.03 -3.44
CA VAL A 26 -36.47 22.24 -2.47
C VAL A 26 -37.56 21.19 -2.63
N GLY A 27 -37.95 20.86 -3.86
CA GLY A 27 -38.95 19.84 -4.16
C GLY A 27 -38.54 18.46 -3.67
N LEU A 28 -37.35 17.99 -4.07
CA LEU A 28 -36.81 16.68 -3.70
C LEU A 28 -36.60 16.55 -2.19
N VAL A 29 -36.05 17.59 -1.52
CA VAL A 29 -35.90 17.59 -0.05
C VAL A 29 -37.26 17.44 0.63
N THR A 30 -38.28 18.15 0.14
CA THR A 30 -39.63 18.09 0.69
C THR A 30 -40.24 16.69 0.52
N MET A 31 -40.08 16.09 -0.67
CA MET A 31 -40.55 14.73 -0.95
C MET A 31 -39.87 13.71 -0.03
N VAL A 32 -38.53 13.69 0.01
CA VAL A 32 -37.75 12.76 0.83
C VAL A 32 -38.11 12.90 2.32
N ARG A 33 -38.24 14.14 2.83
CA ARG A 33 -38.63 14.38 4.23
C ARG A 33 -40.03 13.83 4.55
N ARG A 34 -41.01 14.06 3.67
CA ARG A 34 -42.39 13.55 3.86
C ARG A 34 -42.44 12.03 3.79
N MET A 35 -41.78 11.43 2.79
CA MET A 35 -41.74 9.97 2.64
C MET A 35 -41.02 9.29 3.80
N ARG A 36 -39.94 9.89 4.32
CA ARG A 36 -39.24 9.35 5.49
C ARG A 36 -40.07 9.45 6.78
N ALA A 37 -40.90 10.47 6.92
CA ALA A 37 -41.77 10.68 8.08
C ALA A 37 -42.98 9.74 8.12
N ASP A 38 -43.39 9.19 6.99
CA ASP A 38 -44.49 8.23 6.86
C ASP A 38 -43.94 6.79 6.83
N ASP A 39 -44.30 5.98 7.82
CA ASP A 39 -43.86 4.58 7.92
C ASP A 39 -44.26 3.74 6.69
N ALA A 40 -45.39 4.04 6.05
CA ALA A 40 -45.86 3.32 4.87
C ALA A 40 -45.06 3.67 3.60
N ALA A 41 -44.57 4.90 3.50
CA ALA A 41 -43.80 5.38 2.34
C ALA A 41 -42.28 5.17 2.49
N ARG A 42 -41.79 4.93 3.72
CA ARG A 42 -40.36 4.82 4.02
C ARG A 42 -39.69 3.66 3.29
N ALA A 43 -40.34 2.50 3.17
CA ALA A 43 -39.78 1.36 2.44
C ALA A 43 -39.58 1.69 0.95
N ALA A 44 -40.60 2.27 0.31
CA ALA A 44 -40.51 2.69 -1.09
C ALA A 44 -39.44 3.77 -1.34
N LEU A 45 -39.18 4.64 -0.35
CA LEU A 45 -38.08 5.60 -0.42
C LEU A 45 -36.71 4.90 -0.51
N PHE A 46 -36.49 3.84 0.28
CA PHE A 46 -35.22 3.10 0.23
C PHE A 46 -35.05 2.37 -1.10
N ASP A 47 -36.09 1.68 -1.57
CA ASP A 47 -36.07 1.02 -2.88
C ASP A 47 -35.77 2.01 -4.02
N LEU A 48 -36.31 3.23 -3.93
CA LEU A 48 -36.01 4.30 -4.89
C LEU A 48 -34.57 4.79 -4.78
N VAL A 49 -33.99 4.91 -3.58
CA VAL A 49 -32.60 5.35 -3.39
C VAL A 49 -31.60 4.32 -3.94
N ASP A 50 -31.98 3.06 -4.03
CA ASP A 50 -31.18 1.99 -4.63
C ASP A 50 -31.19 2.03 -6.17
N ASP A 51 -32.15 2.74 -6.80
CA ASP A 51 -32.08 3.01 -8.24
C ASP A 51 -30.94 4.00 -8.55
N PRO A 52 -30.02 3.67 -9.47
CA PRO A 52 -28.82 4.48 -9.71
C PRO A 52 -29.13 5.89 -10.25
N THR A 53 -30.24 6.05 -10.98
CA THR A 53 -30.64 7.36 -11.53
C THR A 53 -31.17 8.25 -10.42
N VAL A 54 -32.01 7.70 -9.54
CA VAL A 54 -32.53 8.41 -8.37
C VAL A 54 -31.40 8.72 -7.39
N HIS A 55 -30.49 7.77 -7.15
CA HIS A 55 -29.30 7.96 -6.32
C HIS A 55 -28.46 9.14 -6.81
N MET A 56 -28.18 9.19 -8.12
CA MET A 56 -27.43 10.28 -8.75
C MET A 56 -28.17 11.62 -8.61
N LEU A 57 -29.48 11.66 -8.85
CA LEU A 57 -30.29 12.88 -8.71
C LEU A 57 -30.27 13.41 -7.28
N LEU A 58 -30.48 12.54 -6.29
CA LEU A 58 -30.48 12.92 -4.88
C LEU A 58 -29.07 13.33 -4.40
N SER A 59 -28.02 12.70 -4.93
CA SER A 59 -26.63 13.06 -4.66
C SER A 59 -26.27 14.42 -5.27
N LEU A 60 -26.67 14.67 -6.52
CA LEU A 60 -26.45 15.94 -7.23
C LEU A 60 -27.09 17.13 -6.48
N HIS A 61 -28.23 16.90 -5.85
CA HIS A 61 -28.90 17.91 -5.01
C HIS A 61 -28.46 17.89 -3.53
N GLY A 62 -27.46 17.07 -3.15
CA GLY A 62 -26.89 17.00 -1.79
C GLY A 62 -27.83 16.42 -0.73
N ILE A 63 -28.85 15.65 -1.15
CA ILE A 63 -29.90 15.08 -0.30
C ILE A 63 -29.44 13.74 0.27
N VAL A 64 -28.83 12.90 -0.57
CA VAL A 64 -28.04 11.75 -0.13
C VAL A 64 -26.63 12.27 0.05
N ARG A 65 -26.17 12.32 1.30
CA ARG A 65 -24.74 12.48 1.57
C ARG A 65 -24.13 11.09 1.49
N PRO A 66 -23.08 10.87 0.69
CA PRO A 66 -22.25 9.69 0.85
C PRO A 66 -21.90 9.58 2.33
N ASP A 67 -22.09 8.42 2.92
CA ASP A 67 -21.59 8.17 4.27
C ASP A 67 -20.10 8.57 4.29
N PRO A 68 -19.69 9.56 5.11
CA PRO A 68 -18.34 10.10 5.08
C PRO A 68 -17.29 9.01 5.24
N VAL A 69 -17.62 7.97 6.01
CA VAL A 69 -16.77 6.79 6.24
C VAL A 69 -16.63 5.97 4.96
N THR A 70 -17.73 5.66 4.27
CA THR A 70 -17.72 4.93 2.99
C THR A 70 -16.93 5.68 1.91
N HIS A 71 -17.14 6.99 1.78
CA HIS A 71 -16.44 7.80 0.78
C HIS A 71 -14.94 7.94 1.12
N ALA A 72 -14.61 8.17 2.39
CA ALA A 72 -13.22 8.18 2.84
C ALA A 72 -12.52 6.84 2.58
N ASN A 73 -13.18 5.71 2.84
CA ASN A 73 -12.60 4.39 2.54
C ASN A 73 -12.34 4.17 1.04
N GLN A 74 -13.21 4.67 0.15
CA GLN A 74 -13.00 4.62 -1.29
C GLN A 74 -11.79 5.46 -1.72
N VAL A 75 -11.65 6.66 -1.17
CA VAL A 75 -10.51 7.55 -1.40
C VAL A 75 -9.21 6.92 -0.88
N LEU A 76 -9.22 6.36 0.34
CA LEU A 76 -8.06 5.67 0.89
C LEU A 76 -7.67 4.45 0.04
N ALA A 77 -8.65 3.70 -0.48
CA ALA A 77 -8.39 2.57 -1.36
C ALA A 77 -7.69 2.96 -2.68
N SER A 78 -7.93 4.17 -3.19
CA SER A 78 -7.27 4.64 -4.43
C SER A 78 -5.82 5.04 -4.22
N VAL A 79 -5.45 5.51 -3.02
CA VAL A 79 -4.07 5.90 -2.65
C VAL A 79 -3.25 4.79 -2.01
N ARG A 80 -3.89 3.68 -1.61
CA ARG A 80 -3.23 2.47 -1.06
C ARG A 80 -2.02 1.98 -1.87
N PRO A 81 -2.05 1.91 -3.22
CA PRO A 81 -0.87 1.50 -3.98
C PRO A 81 0.37 2.38 -3.70
N GLN A 82 0.17 3.69 -3.54
CA GLN A 82 1.24 4.63 -3.21
C GLN A 82 1.66 4.53 -1.73
N LEU A 83 0.70 4.29 -0.82
CA LEU A 83 1.02 4.04 0.60
C LEU A 83 1.88 2.78 0.78
N HIS A 84 1.52 1.69 0.10
CA HIS A 84 2.30 0.46 0.09
C HIS A 84 3.69 0.66 -0.53
N SER A 85 3.80 1.51 -1.56
CA SER A 85 5.10 1.91 -2.12
C SER A 85 5.99 2.64 -1.10
N HIS A 86 5.41 3.25 -0.07
CA HIS A 86 6.13 3.87 1.04
C HIS A 86 6.28 2.93 2.25
N GLY A 87 5.95 1.64 2.11
CA GLY A 87 6.08 0.64 3.17
C GLY A 87 5.08 0.81 4.31
N GLY A 88 3.96 1.49 4.05
CA GLY A 88 2.88 1.70 5.00
C GLY A 88 1.49 1.35 4.45
N ASP A 89 0.50 1.36 5.33
CA ASP A 89 -0.93 1.30 4.99
C ASP A 89 -1.69 2.24 5.94
N VAL A 90 -2.99 2.39 5.72
CA VAL A 90 -3.86 3.24 6.52
C VAL A 90 -5.19 2.54 6.79
N THR A 91 -5.64 2.64 8.03
CA THR A 91 -6.97 2.23 8.45
C THR A 91 -7.75 3.44 8.97
N LEU A 92 -8.97 3.62 8.47
CA LEU A 92 -9.87 4.66 8.94
C LEU A 92 -10.58 4.17 10.21
N ALA A 93 -10.40 4.87 11.33
CA ALA A 93 -11.05 4.53 12.59
C ALA A 93 -12.47 5.11 12.67
N ARG A 94 -12.62 6.41 12.36
CA ARG A 94 -13.90 7.13 12.38
C ARG A 94 -13.79 8.48 11.69
N VAL A 95 -14.93 9.11 11.41
CA VAL A 95 -15.03 10.50 10.95
C VAL A 95 -16.00 11.24 11.88
N GLU A 96 -15.53 12.26 12.59
CA GLU A 96 -16.34 13.07 13.53
C GLU A 96 -16.05 14.56 13.32
N ASP A 97 -17.08 15.40 13.28
CA ASP A 97 -16.97 16.87 13.15
C ASP A 97 -16.08 17.38 11.99
N GLY A 98 -16.03 16.62 10.89
CA GLY A 98 -15.20 16.93 9.73
C GLY A 98 -13.73 16.53 9.87
N ILE A 99 -13.37 15.82 10.94
CA ILE A 99 -12.04 15.29 11.18
C ILE A 99 -12.06 13.78 10.91
N ALA A 100 -11.18 13.32 10.02
CA ALA A 100 -10.96 11.89 9.81
C ALA A 100 -9.88 11.37 10.76
N PHE A 101 -10.25 10.41 11.60
CA PHE A 101 -9.33 9.74 12.51
C PHE A 101 -8.80 8.48 11.83
N VAL A 102 -7.51 8.46 11.56
CA VAL A 102 -6.84 7.36 10.85
C VAL A 102 -5.74 6.75 11.72
N ARG A 103 -5.44 5.47 11.50
CA ARG A 103 -4.22 4.82 12.00
C ARG A 103 -3.34 4.50 10.81
N LEU A 104 -2.06 4.82 10.94
CA LEU A 104 -1.05 4.51 9.92
C LEU A 104 -0.33 3.24 10.32
N GLU A 105 -0.29 2.27 9.42
CA GLU A 105 0.38 0.98 9.60
C GLU A 105 1.67 0.93 8.77
N GLY A 106 2.63 0.05 9.14
CA GLY A 106 3.91 -0.11 8.44
C GLY A 106 4.96 0.99 8.74
N ALA A 107 6.22 0.75 8.32
CA ALA A 107 7.51 1.46 8.49
C ALA A 107 7.79 2.33 9.75
N CYS A 108 6.84 2.42 10.68
CA CYS A 108 6.78 3.33 11.80
C CYS A 108 7.08 2.65 13.13
N ASN A 109 7.78 1.51 13.10
CA ASN A 109 8.45 0.98 14.29
C ASN A 109 9.83 1.64 14.49
N GLY A 110 9.95 2.96 14.26
CA GLY A 110 11.10 3.73 14.77
C GLY A 110 11.74 4.83 13.91
N CYS A 111 11.39 5.03 12.63
CA CYS A 111 12.04 6.06 11.79
C CYS A 111 11.16 7.32 11.59
N SER A 112 11.62 8.45 12.11
CA SER A 112 10.91 9.74 12.14
C SER A 112 10.68 10.40 10.77
N MET A 113 11.39 9.99 9.71
CA MET A 113 11.29 10.62 8.39
C MET A 113 10.20 10.01 7.49
N SER A 114 9.86 8.72 7.63
CA SER A 114 8.87 8.03 6.79
C SER A 114 7.41 8.32 7.19
N SER A 115 7.19 8.75 8.43
CA SER A 115 5.85 9.04 8.97
C SER A 115 5.23 10.32 8.39
N VAL A 116 6.07 11.29 7.99
CA VAL A 116 5.63 12.60 7.49
C VAL A 116 5.08 12.49 6.06
N THR A 117 5.73 11.72 5.19
CA THR A 117 5.30 11.53 3.80
C THR A 117 4.01 10.73 3.70
N LEU A 118 3.87 9.65 4.49
CA LEU A 118 2.64 8.86 4.57
C LEU A 118 1.47 9.69 5.09
N ARG A 119 1.69 10.47 6.15
CA ARG A 119 0.66 11.37 6.70
C ARG A 119 0.19 12.39 5.67
N ASN A 120 1.12 13.07 5.01
CA ASN A 120 0.80 14.10 4.03
C ASN A 120 -0.01 13.53 2.86
N LEU A 121 0.35 12.34 2.37
CA LEU A 121 -0.36 11.66 1.29
C LEU A 121 -1.81 11.33 1.68
N VAL A 122 -2.01 10.77 2.88
CA VAL A 122 -3.36 10.46 3.40
C VAL A 122 -4.18 11.72 3.62
N GLU A 123 -3.57 12.76 4.20
CA GLU A 123 -4.23 14.04 4.49
C GLU A 123 -4.68 14.73 3.21
N GLU A 124 -3.80 14.84 2.21
CA GLU A 124 -4.12 15.43 0.92
C GLU A 124 -5.22 14.65 0.20
N ALA A 125 -5.14 13.32 0.19
CA ALA A 125 -6.14 12.47 -0.43
C ALA A 125 -7.53 12.65 0.20
N LEU A 126 -7.62 12.60 1.53
CA LEU A 126 -8.90 12.70 2.24
C LEU A 126 -9.52 14.09 2.14
N VAL A 127 -8.73 15.16 2.27
CA VAL A 127 -9.22 16.54 2.19
C VAL A 127 -9.66 16.89 0.76
N GLN A 128 -8.94 16.40 -0.27
CA GLN A 128 -9.35 16.63 -1.66
C GLN A 128 -10.49 15.72 -2.11
N GLY A 129 -10.52 14.47 -1.65
CA GLY A 129 -11.47 13.45 -2.09
C GLY A 129 -12.81 13.49 -1.37
N VAL A 130 -12.87 14.02 -0.14
CA VAL A 130 -14.09 14.00 0.68
C VAL A 130 -14.45 15.41 1.15
N PRO A 131 -15.43 16.09 0.53
CA PRO A 131 -15.77 17.49 0.84
C PRO A 131 -16.19 17.75 2.30
N SER A 132 -16.59 16.72 3.04
CA SER A 132 -16.95 16.83 4.46
C SER A 132 -15.76 16.72 5.41
N ILE A 133 -14.56 16.35 4.94
CA ILE A 133 -13.34 16.23 5.75
C ILE A 133 -12.50 17.51 5.55
N THR A 134 -12.23 18.22 6.64
CA THR A 134 -11.41 19.44 6.66
C THR A 134 -10.05 19.23 7.32
N ALA A 135 -9.89 18.16 8.10
CA ALA A 135 -8.64 17.81 8.76
C ALA A 135 -8.51 16.29 8.96
N VAL A 136 -7.27 15.83 9.14
CA VAL A 136 -6.96 14.43 9.44
C VAL A 136 -6.16 14.35 10.74
N GLU A 137 -6.61 13.51 11.66
CA GLU A 137 -5.93 13.23 12.92
C GLU A 137 -5.41 11.78 12.92
N VAL A 138 -4.10 11.64 13.12
CA VAL A 138 -3.48 10.32 13.25
C VAL A 138 -3.61 9.88 14.69
N LEU A 139 -4.42 8.85 14.91
CA LEU A 139 -4.50 8.20 16.21
C LEU A 139 -3.18 7.49 16.50
N PRO A 140 -2.70 7.52 17.76
CA PRO A 140 -1.58 6.68 18.15
C PRO A 140 -1.92 5.23 17.85
N ASN A 141 -0.97 4.51 17.27
CA ASN A 141 -1.04 3.06 17.23
C ASN A 141 -1.00 2.59 18.68
N GLU A 142 -2.10 1.99 19.13
CA GLU A 142 -1.99 1.08 20.27
C GLU A 142 -1.02 -0.01 19.82
N PRO A 143 0.05 -0.31 20.58
CA PRO A 143 0.90 -1.42 20.24
C PRO A 143 0.00 -2.65 20.27
N THR A 144 -0.41 -3.12 19.09
CA THR A 144 -0.94 -4.46 18.94
C THR A 144 0.13 -5.33 19.55
N PRO A 145 -0.13 -6.09 20.63
CA PRO A 145 0.88 -6.97 21.16
C PRO A 145 1.33 -7.82 19.99
N THR A 146 2.58 -7.64 19.59
CA THR A 146 3.22 -8.57 18.68
C THR A 146 3.25 -9.85 19.49
N LEU A 147 2.22 -10.67 19.34
CA LEU A 147 2.21 -12.01 19.85
C LEU A 147 3.34 -12.68 19.09
N ILE A 148 4.51 -12.75 19.73
CA ILE A 148 5.53 -13.70 19.34
C ILE A 148 4.79 -15.04 19.41
N PRO A 149 4.51 -15.71 18.28
CA PRO A 149 3.85 -17.00 18.31
C PRO A 149 4.60 -17.88 19.30
N VAL A 150 3.91 -18.69 20.09
CA VAL A 150 4.59 -19.62 20.99
C VAL A 150 5.52 -20.54 20.18
N GLU A 151 5.20 -20.79 18.90
CA GLU A 151 6.10 -21.41 17.91
C GLU A 151 7.46 -20.71 17.77
N SER A 152 7.53 -19.38 17.84
CA SER A 152 8.76 -18.59 17.75
C SER A 152 9.58 -18.59 19.06
N LEU A 153 9.01 -19.07 20.17
CA LEU A 153 9.69 -19.28 21.45
C LEU A 153 10.17 -20.72 21.66
N ARG A 154 9.89 -21.64 20.73
CA ARG A 154 10.36 -23.03 20.82
C ARG A 154 11.83 -23.12 20.47
N ILE A 155 12.66 -23.11 21.50
CA ILE A 155 14.06 -23.54 21.46
C ILE A 155 14.07 -25.02 21.08
N GLY A 156 14.60 -25.32 19.89
CA GLY A 156 14.80 -26.69 19.40
C GLY A 156 13.97 -27.04 18.17
N ARG A 157 14.23 -26.38 17.04
CA ARG A 157 13.78 -26.86 15.72
C ARG A 157 14.98 -27.37 14.95
N ASP A 158 14.86 -28.59 14.40
CA ASP A 158 15.84 -29.15 13.47
C ASP A 158 16.10 -28.16 12.33
N PRO A 159 17.34 -27.63 12.18
CA PRO A 159 17.65 -26.63 11.18
C PRO A 159 17.45 -27.12 9.73
N ALA A 160 17.27 -28.42 9.50
CA ALA A 160 16.94 -29.01 8.21
C ALA A 160 15.42 -29.17 7.94
N SER A 161 14.55 -28.90 8.90
CA SER A 161 13.09 -29.02 8.71
C SER A 161 12.51 -27.75 8.06
N GLU A 162 11.59 -27.91 7.08
CA GLU A 162 10.92 -26.83 6.32
C GLU A 162 11.74 -26.10 5.22
N GLY A 163 12.52 -26.84 4.43
CA GLY A 163 13.11 -26.28 3.20
C GLY A 163 14.36 -25.42 3.41
N TRP A 164 14.93 -25.43 4.62
CA TRP A 164 16.22 -24.81 4.90
C TRP A 164 17.36 -25.68 4.37
N VAL A 165 18.23 -25.07 3.58
CA VAL A 165 19.45 -25.69 3.05
C VAL A 165 20.64 -24.96 3.64
N ARG A 166 21.58 -25.73 4.18
CA ARG A 166 22.84 -25.21 4.71
C ARG A 166 23.73 -24.75 3.56
N VAL A 167 24.13 -23.48 3.58
CA VAL A 167 25.07 -22.91 2.60
C VAL A 167 26.52 -23.20 3.02
N GLY A 168 26.82 -23.01 4.31
CA GLY A 168 28.17 -23.13 4.85
C GLY A 168 28.39 -22.18 6.03
N PRO A 169 29.62 -22.08 6.57
CA PRO A 169 29.94 -21.16 7.65
C PRO A 169 29.83 -19.70 7.18
N ALA A 170 29.28 -18.83 8.01
CA ALA A 170 29.17 -17.39 7.72
C ALA A 170 30.54 -16.75 7.47
N SER A 171 31.60 -17.26 8.10
CA SER A 171 32.98 -16.84 7.86
C SER A 171 33.49 -17.16 6.45
N GLY A 172 32.82 -18.05 5.71
CA GLY A 172 33.12 -18.37 4.32
C GLY A 172 32.53 -17.37 3.32
N LEU A 173 31.64 -16.48 3.77
CA LEU A 173 31.10 -15.39 2.96
C LEU A 173 31.84 -14.11 3.33
N ALA A 174 32.80 -13.72 2.50
CA ALA A 174 33.59 -12.51 2.74
C ALA A 174 32.68 -11.29 2.93
N VAL A 175 33.06 -10.44 3.87
CA VAL A 175 32.39 -9.16 4.07
C VAL A 175 32.63 -8.30 2.84
N ASP A 176 31.63 -7.51 2.47
CA ASP A 176 31.69 -6.56 1.36
C ASP A 176 31.77 -7.21 -0.03
N GLU A 177 31.32 -8.47 -0.14
CA GLU A 177 31.32 -9.26 -1.37
C GLU A 177 29.96 -9.90 -1.69
N LEU A 178 29.81 -10.28 -2.96
CA LEU A 178 28.73 -11.14 -3.46
C LEU A 178 29.29 -12.55 -3.72
N SER A 179 28.54 -13.57 -3.29
CA SER A 179 28.84 -14.98 -3.52
C SER A 179 27.68 -15.68 -4.20
N ALA A 180 27.92 -16.37 -5.31
CA ALA A 180 26.91 -17.23 -5.95
C ALA A 180 27.00 -18.65 -5.40
N VAL A 181 25.85 -19.24 -5.05
CA VAL A 181 25.73 -20.57 -4.47
C VAL A 181 24.57 -21.33 -5.09
N THR A 182 24.79 -22.61 -5.41
CA THR A 182 23.74 -23.53 -5.87
C THR A 182 23.22 -24.31 -4.68
N LEU A 183 21.92 -24.21 -4.41
CA LEU A 183 21.26 -24.94 -3.32
C LEU A 183 20.36 -26.04 -3.87
N THR A 184 20.41 -27.22 -3.26
CA THR A 184 19.53 -28.34 -3.62
C THR A 184 18.45 -28.49 -2.54
N ALA A 185 17.20 -28.24 -2.91
CA ALA A 185 16.05 -28.43 -2.04
C ALA A 185 15.84 -29.93 -1.72
N ALA A 186 15.09 -30.22 -0.65
CA ALA A 186 14.76 -31.61 -0.26
C ALA A 186 13.99 -32.38 -1.34
N THR A 187 13.31 -31.68 -2.26
CA THR A 187 12.62 -32.24 -3.43
C THR A 187 13.58 -32.65 -4.57
N GLY A 188 14.86 -32.29 -4.48
CA GLY A 188 15.87 -32.47 -5.53
C GLY A 188 15.95 -31.32 -6.53
N ALA A 189 15.08 -30.31 -6.43
CA ALA A 189 15.17 -29.10 -7.24
C ALA A 189 16.41 -28.28 -6.87
N THR A 190 17.10 -27.74 -7.87
CA THR A 190 18.25 -26.84 -7.67
C THR A 190 17.79 -25.40 -7.83
N VAL A 191 18.31 -24.52 -6.97
CA VAL A 191 18.04 -23.07 -6.98
C VAL A 191 19.38 -22.36 -6.95
N GLU A 192 19.61 -21.50 -7.95
CA GLU A 192 20.77 -20.61 -7.99
C GLU A 192 20.48 -19.38 -7.13
N VAL A 193 21.39 -19.07 -6.21
CA VAL A 193 21.21 -18.01 -5.22
C VAL A 193 22.46 -17.13 -5.21
N ILE A 194 22.27 -15.82 -5.09
CA ILE A 194 23.35 -14.90 -4.73
C ILE A 194 23.19 -14.49 -3.26
N VAL A 195 24.29 -14.49 -2.54
CA VAL A 195 24.38 -14.00 -1.16
C VAL A 195 25.24 -12.76 -1.17
N VAL A 196 24.68 -11.65 -0.69
CA VAL A 196 25.35 -10.36 -0.58
C VAL A 196 25.67 -10.11 0.88
N ASN A 197 26.93 -9.79 1.18
CA ASN A 197 27.36 -9.43 2.51
C ASN A 197 27.74 -7.95 2.55
N ALA A 198 26.77 -7.05 2.74
CA ALA A 198 27.02 -5.61 2.79
C ALA A 198 27.26 -5.18 4.25
N GLY A 199 28.51 -4.85 4.62
CA GLY A 199 28.82 -4.36 5.97
C GLY A 199 28.44 -5.33 7.10
N GLN A 200 28.67 -6.65 6.90
CA GLN A 200 28.28 -7.76 7.79
C GLN A 200 26.77 -8.09 7.82
N ARG A 201 25.99 -7.49 6.94
CA ARG A 201 24.58 -7.82 6.77
C ARG A 201 24.42 -8.75 5.58
N LEU A 202 24.02 -9.99 5.87
CA LEU A 202 23.77 -11.01 4.86
C LEU A 202 22.35 -10.90 4.31
N SER A 203 22.24 -10.82 2.99
CA SER A 203 20.98 -10.95 2.24
C SER A 203 21.14 -12.02 1.16
N ALA A 204 20.08 -12.77 0.89
CA ALA A 204 20.07 -13.79 -0.16
C ALA A 204 18.96 -13.52 -1.17
N TYR A 205 19.26 -13.65 -2.46
CA TYR A 205 18.30 -13.48 -3.54
C TYR A 205 18.41 -14.63 -4.53
N ARG A 206 17.32 -14.97 -5.22
CA ARG A 206 17.41 -15.81 -6.42
C ARG A 206 18.39 -15.15 -7.40
N ASN A 207 19.23 -15.95 -8.03
CA ASN A 207 20.24 -15.48 -8.98
C ASN A 207 19.62 -15.09 -10.35
N GLU A 208 18.61 -14.23 -10.33
CA GLU A 208 17.82 -13.82 -11.47
C GLU A 208 17.49 -12.33 -11.36
N CYS A 209 17.89 -11.56 -12.36
CA CYS A 209 17.53 -10.16 -12.49
C CYS A 209 16.02 -10.03 -12.68
N ALA A 210 15.34 -9.20 -11.89
CA ALA A 210 13.90 -8.99 -11.99
C ALA A 210 13.42 -8.40 -13.33
N HIS A 211 14.34 -7.91 -14.17
CA HIS A 211 14.04 -7.43 -15.53
C HIS A 211 13.77 -8.58 -16.51
N GLU A 212 14.74 -9.49 -16.69
CA GLU A 212 14.72 -10.53 -17.74
C GLU A 212 15.22 -11.90 -17.23
N ALA A 213 15.21 -12.10 -15.91
CA ALA A 213 15.69 -13.32 -15.24
C ALA A 213 17.14 -13.71 -15.57
N LEU A 214 17.96 -12.76 -16.05
CA LEU A 214 19.36 -13.02 -16.35
C LEU A 214 20.21 -13.12 -15.07
N PRO A 215 21.26 -13.95 -15.05
CA PRO A 215 22.05 -14.19 -13.84
C PRO A 215 22.71 -12.95 -13.25
N LEU A 216 22.70 -12.83 -11.92
CA LEU A 216 23.30 -11.75 -11.13
C LEU A 216 24.61 -12.16 -10.44
N ASN A 217 25.15 -13.35 -10.69
CA ASN A 217 26.37 -13.85 -10.05
C ASN A 217 27.63 -12.99 -10.32
N ASN A 218 27.58 -12.11 -11.32
CA ASN A 218 28.62 -11.14 -11.64
C ASN A 218 28.12 -9.69 -11.50
N ALA A 219 27.08 -9.47 -10.71
CA ALA A 219 26.57 -8.12 -10.44
C ALA A 219 27.61 -7.30 -9.67
N VAL A 220 27.65 -6.01 -9.97
CA VAL A 220 28.58 -5.07 -9.33
C VAL A 220 27.97 -4.60 -8.03
N LEU A 221 28.62 -4.91 -6.90
CA LEU A 221 28.26 -4.41 -5.59
C LEU A 221 29.04 -3.10 -5.32
N ASP A 222 28.31 -2.00 -5.14
CA ASP A 222 28.83 -0.70 -4.70
C ASP A 222 28.30 -0.42 -3.30
N LEU A 223 29.21 -0.37 -2.33
CA LEU A 223 28.86 -0.23 -0.92
C LEU A 223 28.72 1.22 -0.48
N ASP A 224 29.31 2.17 -1.23
CA ASP A 224 29.17 3.60 -0.93
C ASP A 224 27.72 4.04 -1.18
N SER A 225 27.09 3.48 -2.21
CA SER A 225 25.67 3.69 -2.54
C SER A 225 24.74 2.57 -2.06
N ASN A 226 25.27 1.49 -1.46
CA ASN A 226 24.53 0.28 -1.09
C ASN A 226 23.73 -0.32 -2.27
N THR A 227 24.35 -0.38 -3.45
CA THR A 227 23.68 -0.84 -4.67
C THR A 227 24.29 -2.10 -5.27
N LEU A 228 23.44 -2.96 -5.81
CA LEU A 228 23.78 -4.11 -6.62
C LEU A 228 23.35 -3.85 -8.06
N THR A 229 24.29 -3.77 -8.99
CA THR A 229 24.02 -3.47 -10.41
C THR A 229 24.14 -4.72 -11.27
N CYS A 230 23.05 -5.07 -11.94
CA CYS A 230 22.97 -6.14 -12.92
C CYS A 230 23.96 -5.91 -14.08
N PRO A 231 24.80 -6.89 -14.43
CA PRO A 231 25.89 -6.70 -15.39
C PRO A 231 25.42 -6.66 -16.86
N TRP A 232 24.15 -6.99 -17.11
CA TRP A 232 23.59 -7.10 -18.46
C TRP A 232 23.08 -5.76 -18.98
N HIS A 233 22.11 -5.18 -18.26
CA HIS A 233 21.39 -3.97 -18.68
C HIS A 233 21.50 -2.82 -17.67
N GLY A 234 22.29 -3.00 -16.59
CA GLY A 234 22.52 -1.95 -15.60
C GLY A 234 21.37 -1.73 -14.62
N PHE A 235 20.41 -2.66 -14.54
CA PHE A 235 19.35 -2.62 -13.52
C PHE A 235 19.99 -2.60 -12.13
N CYS A 236 19.65 -1.57 -11.36
CA CYS A 236 20.25 -1.27 -10.09
C CYS A 236 19.26 -1.59 -8.97
N TYR A 237 19.74 -2.27 -7.94
CA TYR A 237 18.98 -2.72 -6.79
C TYR A 237 19.64 -2.22 -5.51
N ASP A 238 18.89 -2.00 -4.43
CA ASP A 238 19.46 -1.90 -3.10
C ASP A 238 20.03 -3.26 -2.71
N ALA A 239 21.30 -3.28 -2.30
CA ALA A 239 22.05 -4.51 -2.03
C ALA A 239 21.50 -5.29 -0.82
N THR A 240 20.81 -4.61 0.11
CA THR A 240 20.31 -5.18 1.36
C THR A 240 18.84 -5.59 1.28
N SER A 241 17.99 -4.78 0.63
CA SER A 241 16.55 -5.03 0.52
C SER A 241 16.14 -5.72 -0.78
N GLY A 242 16.96 -5.63 -1.84
CA GLY A 242 16.61 -6.09 -3.18
C GLY A 242 15.69 -5.16 -3.96
N GLU A 243 15.47 -3.94 -3.45
CA GLU A 243 14.61 -2.94 -4.10
C GLU A 243 15.26 -2.38 -5.37
N CYS A 244 14.61 -2.51 -6.52
CA CYS A 244 14.99 -1.95 -7.79
C CYS A 244 14.87 -0.43 -7.79
N LEU A 245 16.03 0.22 -7.89
CA LEU A 245 16.20 1.65 -7.99
C LEU A 245 16.02 2.14 -9.44
N SER A 246 16.13 1.24 -10.43
CA SER A 246 15.96 1.56 -11.85
C SER A 246 14.49 1.55 -12.30
N ALA A 247 13.66 0.66 -11.75
CA ALA A 247 12.27 0.48 -12.13
C ALA A 247 11.43 0.02 -10.93
N PRO A 248 10.61 0.92 -10.34
CA PRO A 248 9.76 0.58 -9.20
C PRO A 248 8.85 -0.61 -9.50
N GLY A 249 8.84 -1.60 -8.61
CA GLY A 249 8.00 -2.81 -8.73
C GLY A 249 8.68 -4.03 -9.36
N ALA A 250 9.87 -3.89 -9.95
CA ALA A 250 10.67 -5.01 -10.46
C ALA A 250 11.72 -5.46 -9.43
N GLN A 251 11.28 -5.95 -8.26
CA GLN A 251 12.16 -6.27 -7.12
C GLN A 251 12.86 -7.62 -7.25
N LEU A 252 14.04 -7.77 -6.63
CA LEU A 252 14.69 -9.09 -6.52
C LEU A 252 13.85 -10.03 -5.65
N GLU A 253 13.80 -11.30 -6.02
CA GLU A 253 13.20 -12.34 -5.19
C GLU A 253 14.14 -12.66 -4.03
N GLN A 254 13.84 -12.12 -2.84
CA GLN A 254 14.60 -12.38 -1.64
C GLN A 254 14.25 -13.74 -1.03
N LEU A 255 15.28 -14.53 -0.71
CA LEU A 255 15.15 -15.82 -0.04
C LEU A 255 15.40 -15.66 1.47
N PRO A 256 14.56 -16.26 2.34
CA PRO A 256 14.79 -16.18 3.78
C PRO A 256 16.16 -16.75 4.15
N LEU A 257 16.96 -15.94 4.85
CA LEU A 257 18.30 -16.29 5.33
C LEU A 257 18.34 -16.19 6.86
N ARG A 258 19.07 -17.10 7.48
CA ARG A 258 19.41 -17.04 8.92
C ARG A 258 20.85 -17.51 9.16
N VAL A 259 21.39 -17.11 10.29
CA VAL A 259 22.68 -17.59 10.79
C VAL A 259 22.45 -18.30 12.12
N ASP A 260 22.64 -19.62 12.13
CA ASP A 260 22.47 -20.46 13.31
C ASP A 260 23.80 -21.17 13.60
N ASP A 261 24.30 -21.08 14.83
CA ASP A 261 25.58 -21.64 15.27
C ASP A 261 26.79 -21.29 14.35
N GLY A 262 26.74 -20.11 13.73
CA GLY A 262 27.78 -19.62 12.81
C GLY A 262 27.67 -20.14 11.38
N ASP A 263 26.66 -20.96 11.07
CA ASP A 263 26.35 -21.42 9.73
C ASP A 263 25.22 -20.61 9.11
N VAL A 264 25.33 -20.35 7.81
CA VAL A 264 24.31 -19.69 7.00
C VAL A 264 23.36 -20.74 6.45
N TRP A 265 22.07 -20.49 6.65
CA TRP A 265 20.98 -21.31 6.15
C TRP A 265 20.06 -20.44 5.30
N ILE A 266 19.67 -20.96 4.14
CA ILE A 266 18.75 -20.29 3.23
C ILE A 266 17.55 -21.20 3.00
N ARG A 267 16.34 -20.65 3.10
CA ARG A 267 15.11 -21.40 2.85
C ARG A 267 14.77 -21.35 1.38
N VAL A 268 14.74 -22.51 0.75
CA VAL A 268 14.27 -22.70 -0.63
C VAL A 268 12.91 -23.40 -0.57
N THR A 269 11.86 -22.68 -0.96
CA THR A 269 10.54 -23.26 -1.19
C THR A 269 10.52 -23.91 -2.55
N ALA A 270 10.17 -25.20 -2.59
CA ALA A 270 9.90 -25.94 -3.82
C ALA A 270 8.64 -25.43 -4.53
#